data_AF-A0A7X8WL90-F1
#
_entry.id   AF-A0A7X8WL90-F1
#
_cell.length_a   1.000
_cell.length_b   1.000
_cell.length_c   1.000
_cell.angle_alpha   90.00
_cell.angle_beta   90.00
_cell.angle_gamma   90.00
#
_symmetry.space_group_name_H-M   'P 1'
#
loop_
_entity.id
_entity.type
_entity.pdbx_description
1 polymer ?
#
loop_
_entity_poly.entity_id
_entity_poly.type
_entity_poly.pdbx_seq_one_letter_code
_entity_poly.pdbx_strand_id
1 'polypeptide(L)' 'GILEVGSDADIVIFSPDYEGVIAANNQIQNVDYTPYEGFKVKGQARTVFVNGESVVHKGSIVKERQGRYVY' A
#
# COMPACT_ATOMS: atom_id res chain seq x y z
N GLY A 1 -8.74 12.32 -0.79
CA GLY A 1 -9.41 11.59 0.30
C GLY A 1 -9.37 12.45 1.55
N ILE A 2 -10.37 12.30 2.40
CA ILE A 2 -10.44 12.92 3.73
C ILE A 2 -10.93 11.86 4.71
N LEU A 3 -10.46 11.90 5.96
CA LEU A 3 -10.97 11.05 7.02
C LEU A 3 -12.11 11.77 7.73
N GLU A 4 -13.31 11.65 7.17
CA GLU A 4 -14.53 12.25 7.70
C GLU A 4 -15.72 11.31 7.50
N VAL A 5 -16.72 11.42 8.38
CA VAL A 5 -17.97 10.67 8.24
C VAL A 5 -18.59 10.92 6.86
N GLY A 6 -18.99 9.85 6.19
CA GLY A 6 -19.57 9.90 4.84
C GLY A 6 -18.55 9.82 3.71
N SER A 7 -17.24 9.86 4.00
CA SER A 7 -16.19 9.63 2.99
C SER A 7 -15.99 8.14 2.68
N ASP A 8 -15.45 7.85 1.50
CA ASP A 8 -15.02 6.49 1.14
C ASP A 8 -13.96 5.98 2.12
N ALA A 9 -14.09 4.72 2.52
CA ALA A 9 -13.15 4.07 3.45
C ALA A 9 -11.87 3.59 2.74
N ASP A 10 -11.23 4.50 2.01
CA ASP A 10 -9.90 4.34 1.42
C ASP A 10 -8.84 4.79 2.45
N ILE A 11 -8.34 3.83 3.22
CA ILE A 11 -7.57 4.10 4.44
C ILE A 11 -6.26 3.32 4.42
N VAL A 12 -5.16 3.98 4.77
CA VAL A 12 -3.85 3.34 4.99
C VAL A 12 -3.51 3.36 6.47
N ILE A 13 -3.26 2.19 7.04
CA ILE A 13 -2.61 2.05 8.34
C ILE A 13 -1.10 2.00 8.09
N PHE A 14 -0.44 3.10 8.41
CA PHE A 14 1.00 3.28 8.19
C PHE A 14 1.79 2.87 9.45
N SER A 15 2.85 2.07 9.29
CA SER A 15 3.75 1.68 10.37
C SER A 15 5.02 2.53 10.30
N PRO A 16 5.16 3.61 11.10
CA PRO A 16 6.29 4.55 11.01
C PRO A 16 7.63 3.98 11.51
N ASP A 17 7.56 2.85 12.19
CA ASP A 17 8.60 2.07 12.84
C ASP A 17 9.23 1.01 11.94
N TYR A 18 8.66 0.76 10.76
CA TYR A 18 9.29 -0.08 9.74
C TYR A 18 10.56 0.57 9.20
N GLU A 19 11.61 -0.22 9.01
CA GLU A 19 12.80 0.15 8.24
C GLU A 19 13.03 -0.88 7.15
N GLY A 20 13.33 -0.42 5.93
CA GLY A 20 13.55 -1.30 4.80
C GLY A 20 14.39 -0.66 3.71
N VAL A 21 14.63 -1.43 2.65
CA VAL A 21 15.34 -0.99 1.45
C VAL A 21 14.48 -1.30 0.24
N ILE A 22 14.27 -0.33 -0.64
CA ILE A 22 13.57 -0.58 -1.91
C ILE A 22 14.53 -1.32 -2.85
N ALA A 23 14.06 -2.43 -3.42
CA ALA A 23 14.83 -3.22 -4.37
C ALA A 23 13.90 -3.86 -5.41
N ALA A 24 14.37 -4.02 -6.65
CA ALA A 24 13.60 -4.66 -7.72
C ALA A 24 13.17 -6.09 -7.36
N ASN A 25 13.93 -6.79 -6.51
CA ASN A 25 13.60 -8.15 -6.07
C ASN A 25 12.51 -8.23 -4.98
N ASN A 26 12.11 -7.09 -4.38
CA ASN A 26 11.14 -7.05 -3.29
C ASN A 26 9.88 -6.24 -3.62
N GLN A 27 9.77 -5.74 -4.86
CA GLN A 27 8.59 -5.06 -5.34
C GLN A 27 7.56 -6.03 -5.92
N ILE A 28 6.30 -5.59 -5.93
CA ILE A 28 5.19 -6.33 -6.58
C ILE A 28 5.00 -5.91 -8.04
N GLN A 29 5.62 -4.80 -8.45
CA GLN A 29 5.51 -4.30 -9.82
C GLN A 29 6.06 -5.33 -10.81
N ASN A 30 5.35 -5.56 -11.92
CA ASN A 30 5.75 -6.51 -12.95
C ASN A 30 6.81 -5.89 -13.89
N VAL A 31 7.93 -5.50 -13.31
CA VAL A 31 9.10 -4.92 -13.97
C VAL A 31 10.35 -5.33 -13.18
N ASP A 32 11.48 -5.44 -13.87
CA ASP A 32 12.74 -5.98 -13.36
C ASP A 32 13.70 -4.91 -12.82
N TYR A 33 13.27 -3.66 -12.73
CA TYR A 33 14.05 -2.57 -12.16
C TYR A 33 13.20 -1.64 -11.29
N THR A 34 13.87 -0.81 -10.49
CA THR A 34 13.29 0.35 -9.80
C THR A 34 14.31 1.49 -9.77
N PRO A 35 13.89 2.75 -9.99
CA PRO A 35 14.80 3.89 -9.87
C PRO A 35 15.26 4.12 -8.42
N TYR A 36 14.64 3.45 -7.45
CA TYR A 36 14.94 3.59 -6.02
C TYR A 36 15.76 2.42 -5.46
N GLU A 37 16.48 1.69 -6.32
CA GLU A 37 17.30 0.56 -5.90
C GLU A 37 18.28 0.97 -4.79
N GLY A 38 18.27 0.22 -3.67
CA GLY A 38 19.11 0.51 -2.51
C GLY A 38 18.63 1.66 -1.62
N PHE A 39 17.50 2.29 -1.91
CA PHE A 39 16.99 3.42 -1.13
C PHE A 39 16.43 2.95 0.21
N LYS A 40 17.00 3.46 1.31
CA LYS A 40 16.53 3.17 2.67
C LYS A 40 15.26 3.97 2.96
N VAL A 41 14.24 3.30 3.45
CA VAL A 41 12.96 3.90 3.82
C VAL A 41 12.65 3.65 5.29
N LYS A 42 12.02 4.66 5.91
CA LYS A 42 11.39 4.54 7.21
C LYS A 42 9.89 4.70 7.02
N GLY A 43 9.16 3.67 7.41
CA GLY A 43 7.72 3.60 7.28
C GLY A 43 7.25 2.67 6.16
N GLN A 44 6.10 2.03 6.37
CA GLN A 44 5.44 1.18 5.37
C GLN A 44 3.92 1.24 5.49
N ALA A 45 3.22 1.16 4.36
CA ALA A 45 1.78 0.87 4.32
C ALA A 45 1.54 -0.57 4.78
N ARG A 46 1.21 -0.75 6.07
CA ARG A 46 1.08 -2.08 6.70
C ARG A 46 -0.26 -2.73 6.39
N THR A 47 -1.32 -1.93 6.41
CA THR A 47 -2.67 -2.36 6.05
C THR A 47 -3.30 -1.30 5.16
N VAL A 48 -3.96 -1.72 4.09
CA VAL A 48 -4.64 -0.82 3.15
C VAL A 48 -6.07 -1.30 2.98
N PHE A 49 -7.00 -0.37 3.09
CA PHE A 49 -8.42 -0.55 2.82
C PHE A 49 -8.79 0.20 1.54
N VAL A 50 -9.60 -0.45 0.71
CA VAL A 50 -10.21 0.15 -0.49
C VAL A 50 -11.71 -0.02 -0.36
N ASN A 51 -12.47 1.08 -0.32
CA ASN A 51 -13.90 1.10 -0.04
C ASN A 51 -14.29 0.24 1.19
N GLY A 52 -13.46 0.24 2.23
CA GLY A 52 -13.68 -0.53 3.47
C GLY A 52 -13.21 -1.98 3.43
N GLU A 53 -12.79 -2.49 2.27
CA GLU A 53 -12.24 -3.84 2.13
C GLU A 53 -10.73 -3.84 2.38
N SER A 54 -10.25 -4.68 3.30
CA SER A 54 -8.81 -4.87 3.50
C SER A 54 -8.20 -5.59 2.30
N VAL A 55 -7.40 -4.87 1.52
CA VAL A 55 -6.71 -5.38 0.32
C VAL A 55 -5.24 -5.70 0.60
N VAL A 56 -4.63 -5.01 1.56
CA VAL A 56 -3.30 -5.32 2.09
C VAL A 56 -3.41 -5.54 3.59
N HIS A 57 -2.79 -6.60 4.11
CA HIS A 57 -2.68 -6.89 5.53
C HIS A 57 -1.26 -7.33 5.87
N LYS A 58 -0.65 -6.70 6.89
CA LYS A 58 0.74 -6.95 7.31
C LYS A 58 1.75 -6.88 6.15
N GLY A 59 1.55 -5.93 5.24
CA GLY A 59 2.45 -5.71 4.09
C GLY A 59 2.26 -6.68 2.92
N SER A 60 1.29 -7.60 2.98
CA SER A 60 0.97 -8.54 1.89
C SER A 60 -0.40 -8.25 1.30
N ILE A 61 -0.53 -8.41 -0.01
CA ILE A 61 -1.83 -8.34 -0.70
C ILE A 61 -2.66 -9.56 -0.26
N VAL A 62 -3.89 -9.32 0.19
CA VAL A 62 -4.82 -10.37 0.65
C VAL A 62 -6.09 -10.44 -0.21
N LYS A 63 -6.42 -9.36 -0.94
CA LYS A 63 -7.52 -9.31 -1.91
C LYS A 63 -7.11 -8.46 -3.10
N GLU A 64 -7.43 -8.92 -4.30
CA GLU A 64 -7.17 -8.21 -5.55
C GLU A 64 -8.46 -7.72 -6.20
N ARG A 65 -8.36 -6.75 -7.11
CA ARG A 65 -9.45 -6.31 -8.00
C ARG A 65 -10.70 -5.80 -7.27
N GLN A 66 -10.53 -5.10 -6.15
CA GLN A 66 -11.61 -4.47 -5.38
C GLN A 66 -11.94 -3.05 -5.85
N GLY A 67 -11.35 -2.60 -6.95
CA GLY A 67 -11.61 -1.29 -7.53
C GLY A 67 -12.96 -1.23 -8.26
N ARG A 68 -13.56 -0.05 -8.27
CA ARG A 68 -14.74 0.29 -9.08
C ARG A 68 -14.49 1.58 -9.85
N TYR A 69 -15.18 1.73 -10.97
CA TYR A 69 -15.18 2.99 -11.70
C TYR A 69 -15.92 4.07 -10.87
N VAL A 70 -15.34 5.26 -10.78
CA VAL A 70 -15.92 6.45 -10.15
C VAL A 70 -16.02 7.51 -11.23
N TYR A 71 -17.21 8.08 -11.41
CA TYR A 71 -17.51 9.15 -12.37
C TYR A 71 -17.26 10.52 -11.74
#